data_AF-A0A379TRS1-F1
#
_entry.id   AF-A0A379TRS1-F1
#
_cell.length_a   1.000
_cell.length_b   1.000
_cell.length_c   1.000
_cell.angle_alpha   90.00
_cell.angle_beta   90.00
_cell.angle_gamma   90.00
#
_symmetry.space_group_name_H-M   'P 1'
#
loop_
_entity.id
_entity.type
_entity.pdbx_description
1 polymer ?
#
loop_
_entity_poly.entity_id
_entity_poly.type
_entity_poly.pdbx_seq_one_letter_code
_entity_poly.pdbx_strand_id
1 'polypeptide(L)'
;MAISSPLLEDIDLSGARGVLVNITAGFDLRLDEFETVGNTIRAFASDNATVVIGTSLDPDMNDELRVTVVATGIGMDKRPEITLVTNKQVQQPVMDSLSAARYGAADAGAKNGR
;
A
#
# COMPACT_ATOMS: atom_id res chain seq x y z
N MET A 1 -20.32 -23.62 -19.72
CA MET A 1 -18.88 -23.65 -19.41
C MET A 1 -18.62 -22.66 -18.30
N ALA A 2 -18.15 -23.12 -17.13
CA ALA A 2 -17.72 -22.23 -16.06
C ALA A 2 -16.26 -21.88 -16.31
N ILE A 3 -15.93 -20.59 -16.39
CA ILE A 3 -14.56 -20.10 -16.48
C ILE A 3 -13.95 -20.19 -15.08
N SER A 4 -13.75 -21.42 -14.58
CA SER A 4 -12.85 -21.67 -13.46
C SER A 4 -11.46 -21.77 -14.05
N SER A 5 -10.73 -20.66 -14.02
CA SER A 5 -9.29 -20.67 -14.27
C SER A 5 -8.62 -20.77 -12.90
N PRO A 6 -8.01 -21.90 -12.54
CA PRO A 6 -7.31 -22.05 -11.27
C PRO A 6 -6.25 -20.97 -11.04
N LEU A 7 -5.74 -20.36 -12.11
CA LEU A 7 -4.79 -19.24 -12.07
C LEU A 7 -5.42 -17.89 -11.70
N LEU A 8 -6.75 -17.74 -11.78
CA LEU A 8 -7.47 -16.53 -11.38
C LEU A 8 -8.12 -16.64 -10.00
N GLU A 9 -8.40 -17.87 -9.54
CA GLU A 9 -9.02 -18.10 -8.23
C GLU A 9 -8.05 -17.83 -7.07
N ASP A 10 -6.74 -18.06 -7.28
CA ASP A 10 -5.69 -17.88 -6.26
C ASP A 10 -4.93 -16.54 -6.37
N ILE A 11 -5.21 -15.71 -7.40
CA ILE A 11 -4.48 -14.46 -7.65
C ILE A 11 -5.38 -13.25 -7.35
N ASP A 12 -4.98 -12.47 -6.35
CA ASP A 12 -5.62 -11.19 -6.04
C ASP A 12 -5.28 -10.13 -7.10
N LEU A 13 -6.23 -9.88 -8.00
CA LEU A 13 -6.17 -8.84 -9.03
C LEU A 13 -6.77 -7.51 -8.60
N SER A 14 -7.29 -7.40 -7.37
CA SER A 14 -7.99 -6.19 -6.89
C SER A 14 -7.07 -4.96 -6.82
N GLY A 15 -5.76 -5.17 -6.66
CA GLY A 15 -4.74 -4.13 -6.65
C GLY A 15 -4.17 -3.80 -8.03
N ALA A 16 -4.58 -4.49 -9.10
CA ALA A 16 -4.06 -4.22 -10.44
C ALA A 16 -4.63 -2.90 -10.99
N ARG A 17 -3.75 -2.01 -11.46
CA ARG A 17 -4.14 -0.75 -12.12
C ARG A 17 -4.29 -0.90 -13.63
N GLY A 18 -3.74 -1.97 -14.19
CA GLY A 18 -3.87 -2.31 -15.60
C GLY A 18 -3.88 -3.82 -15.80
N VAL A 19 -4.72 -4.28 -16.72
CA VAL A 19 -4.82 -5.70 -17.09
C VAL A 19 -4.76 -5.81 -18.62
N LEU A 20 -3.85 -6.62 -19.12
CA LEU A 20 -3.75 -6.99 -20.52
C LEU A 20 -4.26 -8.42 -20.68
N VAL A 21 -5.20 -8.62 -21.61
CA VAL A 21 -5.78 -9.92 -21.92
C VAL A 21 -5.52 -10.22 -23.39
N ASN A 22 -4.96 -11.39 -23.68
CA ASN A 22 -4.92 -11.94 -25.02
C ASN A 22 -5.79 -13.19 -25.09
N ILE A 23 -6.76 -13.18 -26.01
CA ILE A 23 -7.59 -14.33 -26.35
C ILE A 23 -7.04 -14.93 -27.64
N THR A 24 -6.55 -16.16 -27.61
CA THR A 24 -6.21 -16.92 -28.81
C THR A 24 -7.28 -17.96 -29.07
N ALA A 25 -7.83 -17.98 -30.28
CA ALA A 25 -8.88 -18.91 -30.70
C ALA A 25 -8.85 -19.12 -32.22
N GLY A 26 -9.61 -20.10 -32.71
CA GLY A 26 -9.87 -20.29 -34.12
C GLY A 26 -10.80 -19.22 -34.72
N PHE A 27 -11.14 -19.38 -36.00
CA PHE A 27 -12.11 -18.52 -36.68
C PHE A 27 -13.56 -18.72 -36.19
N ASP A 28 -13.76 -19.73 -35.37
CA ASP A 28 -15.01 -20.08 -34.70
C ASP A 28 -15.26 -19.28 -33.42
N LEU A 29 -14.35 -18.39 -32.99
CA LEU A 29 -14.54 -17.54 -31.81
C LEU A 29 -15.86 -16.76 -31.90
N ARG A 30 -16.73 -16.97 -30.90
CA ARG A 30 -18.05 -16.33 -30.84
C ARG A 30 -18.02 -15.08 -29.96
N LEU A 31 -18.94 -14.15 -30.25
CA LEU A 31 -19.05 -12.89 -29.50
C LEU A 31 -19.39 -13.11 -28.02
N ASP A 32 -20.25 -14.09 -27.72
CA ASP A 32 -20.63 -14.42 -26.35
C ASP A 32 -19.46 -15.02 -25.55
N GLU A 33 -18.58 -15.78 -26.18
CA GLU A 33 -17.35 -16.27 -25.55
C GLU A 33 -16.40 -15.11 -25.23
N PHE A 34 -16.20 -14.20 -26.19
CA PHE A 34 -15.43 -12.98 -25.99
C PHE A 34 -15.99 -12.11 -24.86
N GLU A 35 -17.31 -11.90 -24.84
CA GLU A 35 -18.00 -11.15 -23.78
C GLU A 35 -17.87 -11.83 -22.41
N THR A 36 -17.99 -13.16 -22.36
CA THR A 36 -17.86 -13.92 -21.11
C THR A 36 -16.46 -13.74 -20.52
N VAL A 37 -15.40 -13.85 -21.34
CA VAL A 37 -14.02 -13.60 -20.90
C VAL A 37 -13.86 -12.15 -20.42
N GLY A 38 -14.31 -11.17 -21.20
CA GLY A 38 -14.18 -9.76 -20.84
C GLY A 38 -14.91 -9.39 -19.53
N ASN A 39 -16.11 -9.92 -19.32
CA ASN A 39 -16.89 -9.69 -18.10
C ASN A 39 -16.25 -10.38 -16.89
N THR A 40 -15.71 -11.59 -17.08
CA THR A 40 -14.99 -12.31 -16.01
C THR A 40 -13.77 -11.51 -15.56
N ILE A 41 -12.91 -11.04 -16.49
CA ILE A 41 -11.73 -10.26 -16.12
C ILE A 41 -12.08 -8.95 -15.41
N ARG A 42 -13.14 -8.26 -15.85
CA ARG A 42 -13.61 -7.03 -15.18
C ARG A 42 -14.10 -7.29 -13.75
N ALA A 43 -14.70 -8.44 -13.48
CA ALA A 43 -15.17 -8.77 -12.13
C ALA A 43 -14.04 -9.00 -11.11
N PHE A 44 -12.84 -9.38 -11.59
CA PHE A 44 -11.66 -9.59 -10.74
C PHE A 44 -10.74 -8.37 -10.64
N ALA A 45 -10.78 -7.48 -11.64
CA ALA A 45 -9.94 -6.29 -11.67
C ALA A 45 -10.46 -5.18 -10.73
N SER A 46 -9.60 -4.26 -10.35
CA SER A 46 -9.99 -3.03 -9.66
C SER A 46 -10.98 -2.21 -10.52
N ASP A 47 -11.96 -1.54 -9.89
CA ASP A 47 -12.89 -0.63 -10.58
C ASP A 47 -12.19 0.46 -11.40
N ASN A 48 -10.97 0.84 -10.98
CA ASN A 48 -10.16 1.86 -11.64
C ASN A 48 -9.07 1.26 -12.56
N ALA A 49 -9.09 -0.06 -12.81
CA ALA A 49 -8.12 -0.71 -13.67
C ALA A 49 -8.37 -0.39 -15.15
N THR A 50 -7.31 -0.08 -15.88
CA THR A 50 -7.38 -0.07 -17.35
C THR A 50 -7.31 -1.49 -17.88
N VAL A 51 -8.37 -1.96 -18.52
CA VAL A 51 -8.41 -3.31 -19.12
C VAL A 51 -8.30 -3.20 -20.63
N VAL A 52 -7.29 -3.84 -21.21
CA VAL A 52 -7.12 -3.96 -22.67
C VAL A 52 -7.23 -5.42 -23.06
N ILE A 53 -8.13 -5.70 -24.00
CA ILE A 53 -8.39 -7.04 -24.50
C ILE A 53 -8.01 -7.07 -25.98
N GLY A 54 -7.12 -8.01 -26.34
CA GLY A 54 -6.74 -8.32 -27.71
C GLY A 54 -7.12 -9.75 -28.07
N THR A 55 -7.20 -10.00 -29.37
CA THR A 55 -7.50 -11.32 -29.93
C THR A 55 -6.45 -11.69 -30.96
N SER A 56 -5.97 -12.92 -30.88
CA SER A 56 -5.12 -13.57 -31.88
C SER A 56 -5.89 -14.72 -32.50
N LEU A 57 -5.81 -14.87 -33.82
CA LEU A 57 -6.47 -15.95 -34.54
C LEU A 57 -5.46 -17.02 -34.91
N ASP A 58 -5.71 -18.26 -34.48
CA ASP A 58 -4.92 -19.44 -34.80
C ASP A 58 -5.82 -20.45 -35.54
N PRO A 59 -5.67 -20.60 -36.88
CA PRO A 59 -6.52 -21.50 -37.67
C PRO A 59 -6.43 -22.98 -37.26
N ASP A 60 -5.37 -23.38 -36.56
CA ASP A 60 -5.18 -24.76 -36.13
C ASP A 60 -5.96 -25.05 -34.82
N MET A 61 -6.42 -24.01 -34.11
CA MET A 61 -7.32 -24.13 -32.96
C MET A 61 -8.76 -24.31 -33.45
N ASN A 62 -9.42 -25.37 -32.99
CA ASN A 62 -10.84 -25.63 -33.27
C ASN A 62 -11.54 -25.94 -31.95
N ASP A 63 -12.67 -25.27 -31.70
CA ASP A 63 -13.46 -25.38 -30.47
C ASP A 63 -12.63 -25.17 -29.17
N GLU A 64 -11.46 -24.51 -29.27
CA GLU A 64 -10.55 -24.22 -28.16
C GLU A 64 -10.34 -22.71 -28.01
N LEU A 65 -10.29 -22.25 -26.76
CA LEU A 65 -10.00 -20.87 -26.42
C LEU A 65 -8.89 -20.82 -25.38
N ARG A 66 -7.82 -20.08 -25.68
CA ARG A 66 -6.69 -19.84 -24.78
C ARG A 66 -6.71 -18.39 -24.32
N VAL A 67 -6.82 -18.17 -23.01
CA VAL A 67 -6.75 -16.84 -22.42
C VAL A 67 -5.42 -16.66 -21.70
N THR A 68 -4.69 -15.62 -22.06
CA THR A 68 -3.51 -15.16 -21.34
C THR A 68 -3.85 -13.84 -20.65
N VAL A 69 -3.61 -13.75 -19.35
CA VAL A 69 -3.86 -12.55 -18.54
C VAL A 69 -2.54 -12.06 -17.97
N VAL A 70 -2.27 -10.76 -18.12
CA VAL A 70 -1.13 -10.08 -17.51
C VAL A 70 -1.64 -8.92 -16.67
N ALA A 71 -1.45 -9.02 -15.36
CA ALA A 71 -1.83 -7.98 -14.41
C ALA A 71 -0.64 -7.08 -14.08
N THR A 72 -0.87 -5.78 -14.02
CA THR A 72 0.16 -4.77 -13.82
C THR A 72 -0.25 -3.77 -12.75
N GLY A 73 0.75 -3.15 -12.11
CA GLY A 73 0.54 -2.14 -11.07
C GLY A 73 0.08 -2.67 -9.72
N ILE A 74 0.22 -3.98 -9.48
CA ILE A 74 -0.05 -4.63 -8.19
C ILE A 74 0.94 -4.12 -7.13
N GLY A 75 0.47 -3.86 -5.91
CA GLY A 75 1.31 -3.61 -4.73
C GLY A 75 1.91 -2.20 -4.62
N MET A 76 1.50 -1.24 -5.44
CA MET A 76 2.04 0.12 -5.43
C MET A 76 1.42 1.08 -4.39
N ASP A 77 0.44 0.63 -3.59
CA ASP A 77 -0.32 1.51 -2.67
C ASP A 77 0.25 1.63 -1.25
N LYS A 78 1.39 0.98 -0.94
CA LYS A 78 2.07 1.22 0.34
C LYS A 78 2.82 2.55 0.30
N ARG A 79 2.11 3.67 0.50
CA ARG A 79 2.75 4.92 0.93
C ARG A 79 3.45 4.66 2.27
N PRO A 80 4.74 4.99 2.43
CA PRO A 80 5.40 4.83 3.71
C PRO A 80 4.69 5.68 4.76
N GLU A 81 4.28 5.05 5.86
CA GLU A 81 3.67 5.73 6.99
C GLU A 81 4.74 6.61 7.67
N ILE A 82 4.69 7.92 7.42
CA ILE A 82 5.58 8.87 8.07
C ILE A 82 5.13 9.01 9.53
N THR A 83 5.77 8.28 10.43
CA THR A 83 5.57 8.47 11.88
C THR A 83 6.30 9.73 12.32
N LEU A 84 5.56 10.79 12.64
CA LEU A 84 6.10 12.03 13.20
C LEU A 84 6.56 11.78 14.65
N VAL A 85 7.88 11.66 14.86
CA VAL A 85 8.47 11.64 16.20
C VAL A 85 8.53 13.07 16.74
N THR A 86 7.67 13.40 17.71
CA THR A 86 7.76 14.68 18.45
C THR A 86 8.83 14.57 19.52
N ASN A 87 9.99 15.22 19.31
CA ASN A 87 11.05 15.29 20.31
C ASN A 87 10.68 16.29 21.42
N LYS A 88 10.13 15.80 22.53
CA LYS A 88 9.83 16.63 23.71
C LYS A 88 11.10 16.77 24.56
N GLN A 89 12.01 17.65 24.14
CA GLN A 89 13.16 18.05 24.97
C GLN A 89 12.60 18.84 26.18
N VAL A 90 12.67 18.23 27.36
CA VAL A 90 12.24 18.81 28.63
C VAL A 90 13.19 19.94 29.01
N GLN A 91 12.69 21.16 28.99
CA GLN A 91 13.43 22.34 29.46
C GLN A 91 13.53 22.29 30.99
N GLN A 92 14.71 22.01 31.54
CA GLN A 92 14.96 22.14 32.98
C GLN A 92 15.04 23.64 33.35
N PRO A 93 14.37 24.09 34.43
CA PRO A 93 14.56 25.44 34.92
C PRO A 93 15.93 25.56 35.61
N VAL A 94 16.75 26.51 35.16
CA VAL A 94 17.98 26.93 35.84
C VAL A 94 17.59 27.63 37.15
N MET A 95 17.93 27.03 38.30
CA MET A 95 17.85 27.70 39.60
C MET A 95 19.04 28.65 39.77
N ASP A 96 18.73 29.93 39.98
CA ASP A 96 19.67 31.03 40.19
C ASP A 96 20.30 30.93 41.59
N SER A 97 21.58 30.56 41.63
CA SER A 97 22.35 30.38 42.85
C SER A 97 22.88 31.70 43.41
N LEU A 98 22.01 32.53 43.99
CA LEU A 98 22.43 33.81 44.62
C LEU A 98 21.81 34.13 46.01
N SER A 99 21.21 33.17 46.71
CA SER A 99 20.66 33.43 48.06
C SER A 99 21.44 32.80 49.24
N ALA A 100 22.45 31.96 49.01
CA ALA A 100 23.15 31.26 50.10
C ALA A 100 24.26 32.06 50.81
N ALA A 101 24.70 33.20 50.26
CA ALA A 101 25.88 33.92 50.77
C ALA A 101 25.59 35.03 51.80
N ARG A 102 24.34 35.24 52.24
CA ARG A 102 24.00 36.38 53.12
C ARG A 102 23.46 36.04 54.51
N TYR A 103 23.33 34.76 54.89
CA TYR A 103 22.78 34.38 56.20
C TYR A 103 23.80 33.84 57.23
N GLY A 104 25.11 33.84 56.94
CA GLY A 104 26.12 33.16 57.78
C GLY A 104 27.11 34.02 58.55
N ALA A 105 27.05 35.36 58.50
CA ALA A 105 28.13 36.20 59.04
C ALA A 105 27.63 37.49 59.70
N ALA A 106 26.87 37.38 60.80
CA ALA A 106 26.70 38.48 61.76
C ALA A 106 25.99 38.02 63.04
N ASP A 107 26.64 37.25 63.93
CA ASP A 107 26.39 37.34 65.39
C ASP A 107 27.40 36.50 66.21
N ALA A 108 28.69 36.84 66.15
CA ALA A 108 29.66 36.33 67.11
C ALA A 108 30.52 37.49 67.61
N GLY A 109 29.99 38.27 68.56
CA GLY A 109 30.70 39.40 69.11
C GLY A 109 30.05 40.05 70.33
N ALA A 110 30.46 39.56 71.50
CA ALA A 110 30.72 40.31 72.74
C ALA A 110 29.72 40.22 73.93
N LYS A 111 30.36 40.13 75.11
CA LYS A 111 29.95 40.46 76.50
C LYS A 111 29.44 39.27 77.34
N ASN A 112 29.84 39.02 78.59
CA ASN A 112 30.73 39.62 79.60
C ASN A 112 30.75 38.57 80.76
N GLY A 113 31.83 38.25 81.48
CA GLY A 113 32.42 39.07 82.54
C GLY A 113 31.98 38.60 83.95
N ARG A 114 32.99 38.26 84.77
CA ARG A 114 33.01 37.84 86.20
C ARG A 114 32.97 36.34 86.48
#